data_AF-A0A382MV66-F1
#
_entry.id   AF-A0A382MV66-F1
#
_cell.length_a   1.000
_cell.length_b   1.000
_cell.length_c   1.000
_cell.angle_alpha   90.00
_cell.angle_beta   90.00
_cell.angle_gamma   90.00
#
_symmetry.space_group_name_H-M   'P 1'
#
loop_
_entity.id
_entity.type
_entity.pdbx_description
1 polymer ?
#
loop_
_entity_poly.entity_id
_entity_poly.type
_entity_poly.pdbx_seq_one_letter_code
_entity_poly.pdbx_strand_id
1 'polypeptide(L)'
;MNKTTTTRRSFLKSSLATGTAALICGTKGQVSVHGANDRLRIAVAGLNGRGGSHIGGWMGQKNVEIAYLIDPDEKAVARKMDEVKKKTKGKFNTKGGADIRQALADKSVDAISIAAPNHWHSLMTIWGAQAGKHVYVEKPMSHDVHEGRVAVEAQRKYGVVIQHGTQTRSSASVAGLHEMINAGKFGKLMISYGYCCKPRTGIGFKSPSAPPSN
;
A
#
# COMPACT_ATOMS: atom_id res chain seq x y z
N MET A 1 8.01 1.65 70.09
CA MET A 1 6.74 1.16 69.47
C MET A 1 6.42 2.12 68.32
N ASN A 2 6.26 1.78 67.04
CA ASN A 2 6.10 0.52 66.31
C ASN A 2 6.77 0.65 64.93
N LYS A 3 7.49 -0.39 64.46
CA LYS A 3 7.97 -0.49 63.07
C LYS A 3 6.78 -0.89 62.17
N THR A 4 6.31 0.00 61.31
CA THR A 4 5.32 -0.34 60.27
C THR A 4 5.94 -1.27 59.25
N THR A 5 5.52 -2.53 59.26
CA THR A 5 5.99 -3.57 58.33
C THR A 5 5.18 -3.48 57.03
N THR A 6 5.80 -2.98 55.95
CA THR A 6 5.18 -2.98 54.63
C THR A 6 5.07 -4.41 54.11
N THR A 7 3.85 -4.93 54.01
CA THR A 7 3.62 -6.30 53.49
C THR A 7 3.39 -6.28 51.98
N ARG A 8 3.76 -7.36 51.29
CA ARG A 8 3.57 -7.55 49.82
C ARG A 8 2.14 -7.24 49.34
N ARG A 9 1.14 -7.46 50.19
CA ARG A 9 -0.28 -7.17 49.91
C ARG A 9 -0.61 -5.67 49.90
N SER A 10 0.12 -4.87 50.67
CA SER A 10 0.05 -3.39 50.64
C SER A 10 0.64 -2.85 49.34
N PHE A 11 1.74 -3.42 48.85
CA PHE A 11 2.38 -3.01 47.60
C PHE A 11 1.48 -3.27 46.39
N LEU A 12 0.87 -4.46 46.30
CA LEU A 12 -0.04 -4.81 45.21
C LEU A 12 -1.31 -3.94 45.17
N LYS A 13 -1.81 -3.48 46.34
CA LYS A 13 -2.93 -2.52 46.40
C LYS A 13 -2.51 -1.13 45.92
N SER A 14 -1.29 -0.69 46.21
CA SER A 14 -0.77 0.58 45.69
C SER A 14 -0.50 0.54 44.18
N SER A 15 -0.14 -0.62 43.60
CA SER A 15 0.10 -0.75 42.15
C SER A 15 -1.17 -0.68 41.29
N LEU A 16 -2.35 -1.03 41.84
CA LEU A 16 -3.63 -0.97 41.13
C LEU A 16 -4.26 0.44 41.13
N ALA A 17 -3.89 1.29 42.09
CA ALA A 17 -4.42 2.65 42.21
C ALA A 17 -3.76 3.65 41.24
N THR A 18 -2.55 3.38 40.77
CA THR A 18 -1.83 4.26 39.81
C THR A 18 -2.08 3.89 38.35
N GLY A 19 -2.73 2.75 38.08
CA GLY A 19 -2.93 2.23 36.72
C GLY A 19 -4.26 2.59 36.05
N THR A 20 -5.21 3.20 36.76
CA THR A 20 -6.59 3.40 36.27
C THR A 20 -7.00 4.85 36.03
N ALA A 21 -6.12 5.84 36.25
CA ALA A 21 -6.44 7.26 36.03
C ALA A 21 -6.09 7.79 34.61
N ALA A 22 -5.61 6.95 33.69
CA ALA A 22 -5.17 7.39 32.36
C ALA A 22 -6.11 6.98 31.21
N LEU A 23 -7.41 6.71 31.47
CA LEU A 23 -8.33 6.20 30.45
C LEU A 23 -9.46 7.13 29.99
N ILE A 24 -9.50 8.40 30.42
CA ILE A 24 -10.55 9.32 29.93
C ILE A 24 -9.97 10.71 29.70
N CYS A 25 -9.27 10.89 28.58
CA CYS A 25 -9.12 12.19 27.91
C CYS A 25 -8.98 11.93 26.42
N GLY A 26 -10.02 12.29 25.65
CA GLY A 26 -10.05 12.12 24.21
C GLY A 26 -8.88 12.82 23.53
N THR A 27 -8.13 12.07 22.72
CA THR A 27 -7.04 12.61 21.91
C THR A 27 -7.61 13.39 20.74
N LYS A 28 -7.92 14.67 20.95
CA LYS A 28 -7.91 15.64 19.86
C LYS A 28 -6.45 15.78 19.42
N GLY A 29 -6.20 15.38 18.17
CA GLY A 29 -4.92 15.33 17.47
C GLY A 29 -3.79 16.14 18.07
N GLN A 30 -2.88 15.46 18.78
CA GLN A 30 -1.51 15.91 18.81
C GLN A 30 -0.94 15.65 17.41
N VAL A 31 -0.54 16.73 16.74
CA VAL A 31 0.31 16.63 15.55
C VAL A 31 1.65 16.08 16.04
N SER A 32 1.77 14.74 16.02
CA SER A 32 3.03 14.06 16.26
C SER A 32 4.00 14.48 15.15
N VAL A 33 5.17 14.99 15.55
CA VAL A 33 6.32 15.07 14.66
C VAL A 33 6.64 13.64 14.28
N HIS A 34 6.35 13.26 13.05
CA HIS A 34 6.50 11.89 12.57
C HIS A 34 7.98 11.51 12.65
N GLY A 35 8.32 10.65 13.60
CA GLY A 35 9.66 10.10 13.73
C GLY A 35 9.95 9.14 12.57
N ALA A 36 11.21 8.71 12.42
CA ALA A 36 11.57 7.68 11.44
C ALA A 36 10.73 6.39 11.58
N ASN A 37 10.18 6.13 12.77
CA ASN A 37 9.31 4.98 13.06
C ASN A 37 7.86 5.13 12.60
N ASP A 38 7.40 6.33 12.23
CA ASP A 38 6.04 6.53 11.74
C ASP A 38 5.94 6.44 10.22
N ARG A 39 7.06 6.28 9.50
CA ARG A 39 7.09 6.34 8.04
C ARG A 39 6.66 5.03 7.39
N LEU A 40 5.65 5.09 6.51
CA LEU A 40 5.22 3.95 5.72
C LEU A 40 6.29 3.63 4.65
N ARG A 41 6.88 2.43 4.74
CA ARG A 41 7.89 1.91 3.83
C ARG A 41 7.24 1.01 2.80
N ILE A 42 7.25 1.43 1.54
CA ILE A 42 6.53 0.76 0.44
C ILE A 42 7.48 0.19 -0.61
N ALA A 43 7.18 -1.00 -1.11
CA ALA A 43 7.79 -1.57 -2.30
C ALA A 43 6.92 -1.33 -3.53
N VAL A 44 7.48 -0.94 -4.67
CA VAL A 44 6.75 -0.81 -5.93
C VAL A 44 7.19 -1.91 -6.89
N ALA A 45 6.25 -2.71 -7.38
CA ALA A 45 6.48 -3.80 -8.33
C ALA A 45 5.90 -3.47 -9.70
N GLY A 46 6.73 -3.54 -10.74
CA GLY A 46 6.44 -3.01 -12.08
C GLY A 46 6.69 -1.51 -12.12
N LEU A 47 7.70 -1.07 -12.88
CA LEU A 47 8.31 0.26 -12.72
C LEU A 47 8.12 1.20 -13.92
N ASN A 48 7.63 0.67 -15.04
CA ASN A 48 7.34 1.44 -16.25
C ASN A 48 6.00 2.20 -16.11
N GLY A 49 5.49 2.79 -17.20
CA GLY A 49 4.22 3.54 -17.29
C GLY A 49 3.45 3.80 -15.98
N ARG A 50 2.60 2.84 -15.58
CA ARG A 50 1.76 2.98 -14.38
C ARG A 50 2.54 2.92 -13.06
N GLY A 51 3.54 2.04 -12.96
CA GLY A 51 4.48 2.00 -11.85
C GLY A 51 5.22 3.31 -11.63
N GLY A 52 5.63 3.99 -12.71
CA GLY A 52 6.19 5.34 -12.65
C GLY A 52 5.24 6.35 -12.02
N SER A 53 3.93 6.21 -12.27
CA SER A 53 2.90 7.05 -11.62
C SER A 53 2.77 6.72 -10.14
N HIS A 54 2.86 5.44 -9.75
CA HIS A 54 2.87 5.03 -8.34
C HIS A 54 4.07 5.62 -7.60
N ILE A 55 5.27 5.48 -8.15
CA ILE A 55 6.52 6.05 -7.59
C ILE A 55 6.35 7.56 -7.36
N GLY A 56 5.87 8.29 -8.37
CA GLY A 56 5.60 9.72 -8.23
C GLY A 56 4.57 10.05 -7.14
N GLY A 57 3.45 9.32 -7.10
CA GLY A 57 2.40 9.50 -6.11
C GLY A 57 2.86 9.24 -4.67
N TRP A 58 3.64 8.17 -4.46
CA TRP A 58 4.20 7.81 -3.16
C TRP A 58 5.26 8.80 -2.68
N MET A 59 6.16 9.25 -3.56
CA MET A 59 7.12 10.32 -3.22
C MET A 59 6.43 11.65 -2.87
N GLY A 60 5.22 11.87 -3.37
CA GLY A 60 4.41 13.04 -3.04
C GLY A 60 3.78 13.00 -1.65
N GLN A 61 3.78 11.85 -0.97
CA GLN A 61 3.22 11.72 0.37
C GLN A 61 4.26 12.07 1.44
N LYS A 62 3.87 12.88 2.42
CA LYS A 62 4.77 13.41 3.46
C LYS A 62 5.46 12.32 4.29
N ASN A 63 4.78 11.19 4.49
CA ASN A 63 5.17 10.16 5.43
C ASN A 63 5.33 8.78 4.77
N VAL A 64 5.81 8.77 3.53
CA VAL A 64 6.12 7.54 2.78
C VAL A 64 7.59 7.55 2.40
N GLU A 65 8.20 6.37 2.38
CA GLU A 65 9.48 6.11 1.74
C GLU A 65 9.34 4.90 0.81
N ILE A 66 9.91 5.02 -0.37
CA ILE A 66 10.03 3.89 -1.29
C ILE A 66 11.23 3.06 -0.83
N ALA A 67 10.96 1.91 -0.22
CA ALA A 67 11.98 1.00 0.28
C ALA A 67 12.52 0.08 -0.82
N TYR A 68 11.67 -0.32 -1.76
CA TYR A 68 12.04 -1.23 -2.86
C TYR A 68 11.45 -0.80 -4.20
N LEU A 69 12.25 -0.95 -5.26
CA LEU A 69 11.84 -0.87 -6.65
C LEU A 69 12.09 -2.22 -7.31
N ILE A 70 11.01 -2.90 -7.74
CA ILE A 70 11.06 -4.27 -8.24
C ILE A 70 10.60 -4.35 -9.69
N ASP A 71 11.48 -4.81 -10.59
CA ASP A 71 11.15 -5.12 -12.00
C ASP A 71 12.14 -6.14 -12.55
N PRO A 72 11.71 -7.16 -13.33
CA PRO A 72 12.65 -8.05 -14.03
C PRO A 72 13.53 -7.32 -15.04
N ASP A 73 13.12 -6.16 -15.57
CA ASP A 73 13.98 -5.32 -16.40
C ASP A 73 14.94 -4.49 -15.54
N GLU A 74 16.19 -4.95 -15.42
CA GLU A 74 17.26 -4.27 -14.68
C GLU A 74 17.48 -2.82 -15.15
N LYS A 75 17.25 -2.52 -16.44
CA LYS A 75 17.38 -1.15 -16.96
C LYS A 75 16.27 -0.26 -16.43
N ALA A 76 15.06 -0.79 -16.27
CA ALA A 76 13.95 -0.08 -15.65
C ALA A 76 14.24 0.18 -14.16
N VAL A 77 14.79 -0.81 -13.44
CA VAL A 77 15.21 -0.66 -12.05
C VAL A 77 16.26 0.44 -11.91
N ALA A 78 17.38 0.36 -12.64
CA ALA A 78 18.48 1.33 -12.57
C ALA A 78 17.99 2.76 -12.83
N ARG A 79 17.21 2.96 -13.91
CA ARG A 79 16.63 4.27 -14.24
C ARG A 79 15.74 4.83 -13.13
N LYS A 80 14.90 3.99 -12.50
CA LYS A 80 14.01 4.44 -11.43
C LYS A 80 14.72 4.67 -10.11
N MET A 81 15.76 3.88 -9.80
CA MET A 81 16.65 4.12 -8.66
C MET A 81 17.29 5.50 -8.77
N ASP A 82 17.83 5.86 -9.93
CA ASP A 82 18.41 7.17 -10.18
C ASP A 82 17.39 8.30 -10.04
N GLU A 83 16.18 8.11 -10.58
CA GLU A 83 15.09 9.08 -10.49
C GLU A 83 14.69 9.33 -9.02
N VAL A 84 14.48 8.26 -8.25
CA VAL A 84 14.13 8.33 -6.82
C VAL A 84 15.25 8.99 -6.03
N LYS A 85 16.51 8.60 -6.25
CA LYS A 85 17.67 9.20 -5.57
C LYS A 85 17.76 10.71 -5.82
N LYS A 86 17.59 11.14 -7.08
CA LYS A 86 17.60 12.57 -7.45
C LYS A 86 16.45 13.34 -6.80
N LYS A 87 15.21 12.85 -6.94
CA LYS A 87 14.00 13.54 -6.44
C LYS A 87 13.96 13.62 -4.91
N THR A 88 14.48 12.60 -4.23
CA THR A 88 14.52 12.55 -2.76
C THR A 88 15.78 13.19 -2.18
N LYS A 89 16.72 13.66 -3.02
CA LYS A 89 18.05 14.13 -2.61
C LYS A 89 18.80 13.09 -1.76
N GLY A 90 18.66 11.81 -2.11
CA GLY A 90 19.30 10.69 -1.41
C GLY A 90 18.73 10.38 -0.02
N LYS A 91 17.57 10.94 0.36
CA LYS A 91 16.97 10.71 1.69
C LYS A 91 16.39 9.32 1.88
N PHE A 92 16.02 8.63 0.80
CA PHE A 92 15.43 7.29 0.88
C PHE A 92 16.52 6.23 0.77
N ASN A 93 16.44 5.19 1.61
CA ASN A 93 17.31 4.02 1.51
C ASN A 93 16.66 2.96 0.61
N THR A 94 16.41 3.34 -0.65
CA THR A 94 15.73 2.50 -1.63
C THR A 94 16.66 1.40 -2.15
N LYS A 95 16.16 0.17 -2.21
CA LYS A 95 16.83 -0.98 -2.84
C LYS A 95 16.16 -1.30 -4.18
N GLY A 96 16.94 -1.74 -5.16
CA GLY A 96 16.44 -2.21 -6.46
C GLY A 96 16.64 -3.72 -6.61
N GLY A 97 15.73 -4.40 -7.31
CA GLY A 97 15.90 -5.83 -7.59
C GLY A 97 14.88 -6.38 -8.58
N ALA A 98 15.11 -7.59 -9.07
CA ALA A 98 14.17 -8.26 -9.97
C ALA A 98 13.07 -9.04 -9.25
N ASP A 99 13.31 -9.42 -8.00
CA ASP A 99 12.48 -10.38 -7.28
C ASP A 99 11.72 -9.75 -6.12
N ILE A 100 10.39 -9.74 -6.20
CA ILE A 100 9.50 -9.20 -5.19
C ILE A 100 9.64 -9.88 -3.83
N ARG A 101 10.08 -11.15 -3.79
CA ARG A 101 10.25 -11.91 -2.55
C ARG A 101 11.27 -11.28 -1.62
N GLN A 102 12.23 -10.51 -2.15
CA GLN A 102 13.17 -9.74 -1.34
C GLN A 102 12.47 -8.67 -0.50
N ALA A 103 11.48 -7.97 -1.07
CA ALA A 103 10.70 -6.97 -0.34
C ALA A 103 9.69 -7.62 0.62
N LEU A 104 9.14 -8.78 0.26
CA LEU A 104 8.22 -9.53 1.13
C LEU A 104 8.92 -10.08 2.38
N ALA A 105 10.18 -10.51 2.24
CA ALA A 105 11.00 -11.01 3.36
C ALA A 105 11.52 -9.88 4.28
N ASP A 106 11.63 -8.65 3.78
CA ASP A 106 12.11 -7.51 4.57
C ASP A 106 11.03 -7.07 5.57
N LYS A 107 11.28 -7.27 6.87
CA LYS A 107 10.37 -6.90 7.96
C LYS A 107 10.16 -5.39 8.09
N SER A 108 11.05 -4.57 7.52
CA SER A 108 10.90 -3.11 7.51
C SER A 108 10.00 -2.60 6.39
N VAL A 109 9.49 -3.45 5.50
CA VAL A 109 8.51 -3.06 4.47
C VAL A 109 7.11 -3.24 5.02
N ASP A 110 6.28 -2.21 4.93
CA ASP A 110 4.91 -2.23 5.44
C ASP A 110 3.90 -2.62 4.36
N ALA A 111 4.16 -2.19 3.12
CA ALA A 111 3.22 -2.32 2.01
C ALA A 111 3.90 -2.62 0.67
N ILE A 112 3.14 -3.21 -0.25
CA ILE A 112 3.51 -3.37 -1.66
C ILE A 112 2.51 -2.64 -2.57
N SER A 113 3.02 -2.02 -3.63
CA SER A 113 2.27 -1.33 -4.67
C SER A 113 2.50 -2.06 -5.99
N ILE A 114 1.47 -2.71 -6.52
CA ILE A 114 1.57 -3.61 -7.67
C ILE A 114 1.05 -2.89 -8.92
N ALA A 115 1.96 -2.69 -9.87
CA ALA A 115 1.71 -2.18 -11.22
C ALA A 115 2.35 -3.10 -12.29
N ALA A 116 2.59 -4.36 -11.93
CA ALA A 116 3.09 -5.43 -12.81
C ALA A 116 2.05 -5.79 -13.91
N PRO A 117 2.35 -6.70 -14.85
CA PRO A 117 1.34 -7.23 -15.76
C PRO A 117 0.19 -7.93 -15.02
N ASN A 118 -1.02 -7.89 -15.58
CA ASN A 118 -2.26 -8.34 -14.93
C ASN A 118 -2.18 -9.75 -14.31
N HIS A 119 -1.49 -10.70 -14.95
CA HIS A 119 -1.35 -12.08 -14.49
C HIS A 119 -0.54 -12.22 -13.18
N TRP A 120 0.15 -11.17 -12.74
CA TRP A 120 0.85 -11.15 -11.45
C TRP A 120 0.03 -10.56 -10.30
N HIS A 121 -1.07 -9.87 -10.58
CA HIS A 121 -1.76 -9.05 -9.58
C HIS A 121 -2.30 -9.87 -8.41
N SER A 122 -3.06 -10.93 -8.69
CA SER A 122 -3.65 -11.76 -7.63
C SER A 122 -2.57 -12.53 -6.87
N LEU A 123 -1.59 -13.11 -7.57
CA LEU A 123 -0.49 -13.83 -6.95
C LEU A 123 0.32 -12.94 -6.00
N MET A 124 0.77 -11.77 -6.47
CA MET A 124 1.54 -10.83 -5.64
C MET A 124 0.70 -10.26 -4.48
N THR A 125 -0.61 -10.08 -4.67
CA THR A 125 -1.51 -9.68 -3.59
C THR A 125 -1.56 -10.75 -2.50
N ILE A 126 -1.77 -12.01 -2.87
CA ILE A 126 -1.86 -13.13 -1.93
C ILE A 126 -0.52 -13.30 -1.19
N TRP A 127 0.60 -13.23 -1.90
CA TRP A 127 1.93 -13.27 -1.30
C TRP A 127 2.18 -12.08 -0.35
N GLY A 128 1.74 -10.87 -0.73
CA GLY A 128 1.76 -9.70 0.13
C GLY A 128 1.02 -9.93 1.44
N ALA A 129 -0.22 -10.41 1.36
CA ALA A 129 -1.03 -10.74 2.52
C ALA A 129 -0.38 -11.82 3.39
N GLN A 130 0.13 -12.91 2.79
CA GLN A 130 0.84 -13.98 3.49
C GLN A 130 2.08 -13.49 4.23
N ALA A 131 2.79 -12.51 3.66
CA ALA A 131 3.96 -11.86 4.27
C ALA A 131 3.59 -10.75 5.28
N GLY A 132 2.29 -10.55 5.56
CA GLY A 132 1.81 -9.51 6.48
C GLY A 132 1.93 -8.09 5.94
N LYS A 133 2.04 -7.92 4.61
CA LYS A 133 2.17 -6.62 3.95
C LYS A 133 0.82 -6.09 3.52
N HIS A 134 0.58 -4.80 3.70
CA HIS A 134 -0.55 -4.13 3.05
C HIS A 134 -0.35 -4.08 1.54
N VAL A 135 -1.43 -4.07 0.77
CA VAL A 135 -1.36 -4.18 -0.69
C VAL A 135 -2.16 -3.07 -1.35
N TYR A 136 -1.52 -2.30 -2.22
CA TYR A 136 -2.19 -1.55 -3.27
C TYR A 136 -1.94 -2.25 -4.60
N VAL A 137 -2.98 -2.49 -5.40
CA VAL A 137 -2.86 -3.30 -6.63
C VAL A 137 -3.70 -2.71 -7.75
N GLU A 138 -3.09 -2.54 -8.93
CA GLU A 138 -3.78 -1.98 -10.08
C GLU A 138 -4.94 -2.82 -10.59
N LYS A 139 -5.82 -2.14 -11.35
CA LYS A 139 -6.91 -2.81 -12.07
C LYS A 139 -6.41 -3.39 -13.40
N PRO A 140 -6.89 -4.58 -13.81
CA PRO A 140 -7.82 -5.46 -13.08
C PRO A 140 -7.11 -6.21 -11.94
N MET A 141 -7.80 -6.41 -10.81
CA MET A 141 -7.28 -7.13 -9.64
C MET A 141 -6.82 -8.57 -9.94
N SER A 142 -7.58 -9.24 -10.80
CA SER A 142 -7.47 -10.66 -11.09
C SER A 142 -7.76 -10.93 -12.55
N HIS A 143 -7.28 -12.06 -13.04
CA HIS A 143 -7.62 -12.55 -14.37
C HIS A 143 -9.05 -13.12 -14.40
N ASP A 144 -9.46 -13.78 -13.31
CA ASP A 144 -10.79 -14.34 -13.15
C ASP A 144 -11.41 -14.06 -11.76
N VAL A 145 -12.66 -14.49 -11.57
CA VAL A 145 -13.39 -14.30 -10.32
C VAL A 145 -12.85 -15.18 -9.19
N HIS A 146 -12.33 -16.36 -9.51
CA HIS A 146 -11.81 -17.29 -8.52
C HIS A 146 -10.55 -16.73 -7.85
N GLU A 147 -9.56 -16.28 -8.62
CA GLU A 147 -8.38 -15.58 -8.12
C GLU A 147 -8.73 -14.40 -7.20
N GLY A 148 -9.74 -13.61 -7.59
CA GLY A 148 -10.23 -12.50 -6.78
C GLY A 148 -10.83 -12.96 -5.44
N ARG A 149 -11.55 -14.08 -5.41
CA ARG A 149 -12.07 -14.67 -4.17
C ARG A 149 -10.94 -15.15 -3.26
N VAL A 150 -9.92 -15.79 -3.82
CA VAL A 150 -8.73 -16.21 -3.05
C VAL A 150 -8.00 -15.00 -2.46
N ALA A 151 -7.91 -13.88 -3.17
CA ALA A 151 -7.34 -12.64 -2.62
C ALA A 151 -8.18 -12.09 -1.44
N VAL A 152 -9.51 -12.18 -1.49
CA VAL A 152 -10.40 -11.80 -0.38
C VAL A 152 -10.23 -12.74 0.82
N GLU A 153 -10.10 -14.04 0.58
CA GLU A 153 -9.83 -15.02 1.65
C GLU A 153 -8.48 -14.77 2.32
N ALA A 154 -7.44 -14.47 1.52
CA ALA A 154 -6.13 -14.09 2.03
C ALA A 154 -6.21 -12.80 2.87
N GLN A 155 -6.91 -11.77 2.39
CA GLN A 155 -7.15 -10.54 3.15
C GLN A 155 -7.77 -10.84 4.52
N ARG A 156 -8.84 -11.64 4.56
CA ARG A 156 -9.54 -12.01 5.80
C ARG A 156 -8.66 -12.84 6.74
N LYS A 157 -7.87 -13.76 6.18
CA LYS A 157 -7.00 -14.65 6.96
C LYS A 157 -5.84 -13.91 7.62
N TYR A 158 -5.21 -13.00 6.89
CA TYR A 158 -3.99 -12.32 7.33
C TYR A 158 -4.24 -10.92 7.92
N GLY A 159 -5.46 -10.39 7.81
CA GLY A 159 -5.86 -9.13 8.45
C GLY A 159 -5.20 -7.88 7.86
N VAL A 160 -4.61 -7.97 6.66
CA VAL A 160 -3.98 -6.83 5.99
C VAL A 160 -5.00 -5.96 5.27
N VAL A 161 -4.64 -4.69 5.04
CA VAL A 161 -5.39 -3.80 4.14
C VAL A 161 -5.03 -4.12 2.69
N ILE A 162 -6.05 -4.30 1.85
CA ILE A 162 -5.90 -4.47 0.39
C ILE A 162 -6.77 -3.45 -0.32
N GLN A 163 -6.13 -2.60 -1.12
CA GLN A 163 -6.76 -1.53 -1.91
C GLN A 163 -6.61 -1.83 -3.40
N HIS A 164 -7.72 -2.11 -4.07
CA HIS A 164 -7.76 -2.24 -5.52
C HIS A 164 -7.79 -0.86 -6.20
N GLY A 165 -6.93 -0.68 -7.22
CA GLY A 165 -6.64 0.54 -7.96
C GLY A 165 -7.76 1.03 -8.88
N THR A 166 -8.95 1.13 -8.33
CA THR A 166 -10.14 1.76 -8.94
C THR A 166 -10.17 3.24 -8.54
N GLN A 167 -9.08 3.96 -8.86
CA GLN A 167 -8.79 5.29 -8.28
C GLN A 167 -9.90 6.34 -8.43
N THR A 168 -10.75 6.24 -9.46
CA THR A 168 -11.89 7.15 -9.63
C THR A 168 -12.83 7.12 -8.43
N ARG A 169 -12.94 6.00 -7.70
CA ARG A 169 -13.75 5.92 -6.47
C ARG A 169 -13.23 6.80 -5.33
N SER A 170 -12.00 7.29 -5.44
CA SER A 170 -11.35 8.16 -4.45
C SER A 170 -10.96 9.51 -5.05
N SER A 171 -11.43 9.86 -6.26
CA SER A 171 -11.10 11.15 -6.85
C SER A 171 -11.93 12.27 -6.24
N ALA A 172 -11.29 13.40 -5.95
CA ALA A 172 -11.96 14.58 -5.39
C ALA A 172 -13.14 15.06 -6.27
N SER A 173 -13.07 14.85 -7.59
CA SER A 173 -14.13 15.20 -8.54
C SER A 173 -15.45 14.45 -8.35
N VAL A 174 -15.43 13.28 -7.68
CA VAL A 174 -16.65 12.49 -7.40
C VAL A 174 -16.86 12.28 -5.90
N ALA A 175 -16.04 12.91 -5.06
CA ALA A 175 -16.21 12.88 -3.61
C ALA A 175 -17.57 13.49 -3.23
N GLY A 176 -18.27 12.88 -2.28
CA GLY A 176 -19.62 13.29 -1.86
C GLY A 176 -20.75 12.91 -2.84
N LEU A 177 -20.44 12.47 -4.06
CA LEU A 177 -21.48 12.08 -5.03
C LEU A 177 -22.33 10.90 -4.51
N HIS A 178 -21.71 9.93 -3.85
CA HIS A 178 -22.42 8.79 -3.27
C HIS A 178 -23.38 9.22 -2.15
N GLU A 179 -22.94 10.14 -1.28
CA GLU A 179 -23.76 10.70 -0.20
C GLU A 179 -24.94 11.48 -0.77
N MET A 180 -24.71 12.30 -1.80
CA MET A 180 -25.77 13.05 -2.49
C MET A 180 -26.80 12.13 -3.13
N ILE A 181 -26.37 11.02 -3.75
CA ILE A 181 -27.28 10.00 -4.31
C ILE A 181 -28.11 9.38 -3.18
N ASN A 182 -27.48 8.95 -2.09
CA ASN A 182 -28.17 8.34 -0.95
C ASN A 182 -29.13 9.31 -0.25
N ALA A 183 -28.81 10.60 -0.22
CA ALA A 183 -29.68 11.67 0.29
C ALA A 183 -30.87 11.98 -0.64
N GLY A 184 -31.00 11.29 -1.77
CA GLY A 184 -32.11 11.46 -2.70
C GLY A 184 -32.02 12.72 -3.56
N LYS A 185 -30.86 13.41 -3.59
CA LYS A 185 -30.68 14.69 -4.30
C LYS A 185 -31.04 14.65 -5.78
N PHE A 186 -30.91 13.48 -6.40
CA PHE A 186 -31.15 13.27 -7.84
C PHE A 186 -32.45 12.51 -8.15
N GLY A 187 -33.28 12.22 -7.14
CA GLY A 187 -34.46 11.37 -7.30
C GLY A 187 -34.12 9.94 -7.71
N LYS A 188 -35.08 9.26 -8.35
CA LYS A 188 -34.90 7.87 -8.81
C LYS A 188 -34.06 7.83 -10.09
N LEU A 189 -32.82 7.34 -9.97
CA LEU A 189 -31.95 7.11 -11.12
C LEU A 189 -32.43 5.89 -11.93
N MET A 190 -32.70 6.09 -13.22
CA MET A 190 -33.26 5.04 -14.09
C MET A 190 -32.24 4.43 -15.06
N ILE A 191 -31.22 5.19 -15.45
CA ILE A 191 -30.24 4.81 -16.49
C ILE A 191 -28.84 5.20 -16.02
N SER A 192 -27.88 4.29 -16.22
CA SER A 192 -26.45 4.55 -16.04
C SER A 192 -25.74 4.22 -17.35
N TYR A 193 -24.96 5.18 -17.88
CA TYR A 193 -24.19 5.01 -19.09
C TYR A 193 -22.68 5.09 -18.79
N GLY A 194 -21.93 4.12 -19.30
CA GLY A 194 -20.47 4.09 -19.18
C GLY A 194 -19.82 3.90 -20.54
N TYR A 195 -18.97 4.84 -20.94
CA TYR A 195 -18.19 4.77 -22.18
C TYR A 195 -16.70 4.83 -21.88
N CYS A 196 -15.94 3.87 -22.40
CA CYS A 196 -14.49 3.85 -22.28
C CYS A 196 -13.85 3.54 -23.64
N CYS A 197 -13.51 4.59 -24.39
CA CYS A 197 -12.66 4.49 -25.56
C CYS A 197 -11.32 5.18 -25.27
N LYS A 198 -10.22 4.42 -25.41
CA LYS A 198 -8.86 4.91 -25.19
C LYS A 198 -8.02 4.56 -26.41
N PRO A 199 -7.87 5.47 -27.39
CA PRO A 199 -7.03 5.20 -28.55
C PRO A 199 -5.63 4.85 -28.07
N ARG A 200 -5.08 3.76 -28.61
CA ARG A 200 -3.74 3.28 -28.31
C ARG A 200 -2.97 3.23 -29.62
N THR A 201 -1.77 3.77 -29.61
CA THR A 201 -0.82 3.50 -30.69
C THR A 201 -0.45 2.02 -30.65
N GLY A 202 -0.19 1.43 -31.83
CA GLY A 202 0.31 0.07 -31.91
C GLY A 202 1.66 -0.05 -31.17
N ILE A 203 1.97 -1.25 -30.67
CA ILE A 203 3.26 -1.55 -30.03
C ILE A 203 4.43 -1.64 -31.04
N GLY A 204 4.19 -1.27 -32.30
CA GLY A 204 5.10 -1.43 -33.42
C GLY A 204 5.16 -2.88 -33.92
N PHE A 205 5.94 -3.10 -34.96
CA PHE A 205 6.34 -4.42 -35.44
C PHE A 205 7.84 -4.55 -35.25
N LYS A 206 8.27 -5.67 -34.68
CA LYS A 206 9.67 -6.08 -34.68
C LYS A 206 9.79 -7.36 -35.48
N SER A 207 10.85 -7.47 -36.27
CA SER A 207 11.23 -8.74 -36.87
C SER A 207 11.44 -9.78 -35.77
N PRO A 208 11.06 -11.05 -36.00
CA PRO A 208 11.39 -12.13 -35.07
C PRO A 208 12.88 -12.10 -34.72
N SER A 209 13.18 -12.22 -33.43
CA SER A 209 14.54 -12.32 -32.92
C SER A 209 14.69 -13.57 -32.07
N ALA A 210 15.93 -14.01 -31.85
CA ALA A 210 16.19 -14.99 -30.81
C ALA A 210 15.64 -14.50 -29.46
N PRO A 211 15.14 -15.39 -28.60
CA PRO A 211 14.80 -15.03 -27.23
C PRO A 211 16.05 -14.46 -26.52
N PRO A 212 15.88 -13.55 -25.56
CA PRO A 212 16.98 -13.07 -24.73
C PRO A 212 17.74 -14.25 -24.09
N SER A 213 19.06 -14.11 -23.91
CA SER A 213 19.84 -15.06 -23.12
C SER A 213 19.34 -15.09 -21.68
N ASN A 214 19.20 -16.29 -21.11
CA ASN A 214 18.86 -16.50 -19.70
C ASN A 214 19.91 -15.92 -18.76
#